data_AF-U6G1T8-F1
#
_entry.id   AF-U6G1T8-F1
#
_cell.length_a   1.000
_cell.length_b   1.000
_cell.length_c   1.000
_cell.angle_alpha   90.00
_cell.angle_beta   90.00
_cell.angle_gamma   90.00
#
_symmetry.space_group_name_H-M   'P 1'
#
loop_
_entity.id
_entity.type
_entity.pdbx_description
1 polymer ?
#
loop_
_entity_poly.entity_id
_entity_poly.type
_entity_poly.pdbx_seq_one_letter_code
_entity_poly.pdbx_strand_id
1 'polypeptide(L)' 'MNIRVGDKPAKRVVIALYNDTVPRTVENFRKHVVFGEVVEGLELLDEAEEVPTDSSDKPEVPVVIEDCGAL' A
#
# COMPACT_ATOMS: atom_id res chain seq x y z
N MET A 1 -2.02 8.22 4.68
CA MET A 1 -3.17 7.34 4.40
C MET A 1 -3.39 6.45 5.60
N ASN A 2 -4.60 6.34 6.15
CA ASN A 2 -4.91 5.47 7.29
C ASN A 2 -5.64 4.22 6.79
N ILE A 3 -5.13 3.03 7.12
CA ILE A 3 -5.69 1.74 6.70
C ILE A 3 -6.07 0.93 7.94
N ARG A 4 -7.23 0.29 7.90
CA ARG A 4 -7.70 -0.69 8.87
C ARG A 4 -7.76 -2.08 8.25
N VAL A 5 -7.31 -3.09 8.99
CA VAL A 5 -7.38 -4.52 8.64
C VAL A 5 -8.31 -5.23 9.62
N GLY A 6 -9.47 -5.69 9.14
CA GLY A 6 -10.51 -6.28 9.97
C GLY A 6 -11.00 -5.32 11.07
N ASP A 7 -11.02 -5.80 12.30
CA ASP A 7 -11.43 -5.03 13.49
C ASP A 7 -10.24 -4.38 14.23
N LYS A 8 -9.03 -4.47 13.67
CA LYS A 8 -7.84 -3.86 14.28
C LYS A 8 -7.89 -2.34 14.14
N PRO A 9 -7.28 -1.57 15.07
CA PRO A 9 -7.19 -0.12 14.93
C PRO A 9 -6.46 0.26 13.64
N ALA A 10 -6.90 1.35 12.99
CA ALA A 10 -6.24 1.84 11.79
C ALA A 10 -4.81 2.30 12.08
N LYS A 11 -3.90 1.93 11.17
CA LYS A 11 -2.50 2.38 11.18
C LYS A 11 -2.23 3.26 9.95
N ARG A 12 -1.14 4.02 10.00
CA ARG A 12 -0.79 5.01 8.96
C ARG A 12 0.27 4.47 8.01
N VAL A 13 0.02 4.68 6.72
CA VAL A 13 0.98 4.52 5.62
C VAL A 13 1.29 5.90 5.04
N VAL A 14 2.58 6.17 4.83
CA VAL A 14 3.08 7.38 4.18
C VAL A 14 3.79 6.99 2.89
N ILE A 15 3.43 7.65 1.80
CA ILE A 15 4.05 7.47 0.48
C ILE A 15 4.77 8.77 0.14
N ALA A 16 6.08 8.70 -0.10
CA ALA A 16 6.84 9.82 -0.65
C ALA A 16 6.81 9.75 -2.17
N LEU A 17 6.61 10.90 -2.83
CA LEU A 17 6.58 11.00 -4.29
C LEU A 17 8.00 11.28 -4.81
N TYR A 18 8.36 10.63 -5.92
CA TYR A 18 9.60 10.96 -6.63
C TYR A 18 9.45 12.32 -7.32
N ASN A 19 10.39 13.23 -7.04
CA ASN A 19 10.34 14.59 -7.59
C ASN A 19 10.80 14.65 -9.06
N ASP A 20 11.94 14.04 -9.39
CA ASP A 20 12.60 14.25 -10.69
C ASP A 20 13.20 12.99 -11.33
N THR A 21 13.49 11.94 -10.57
CA THR A 21 14.16 10.73 -11.08
C THR A 21 13.52 9.50 -10.49
N VAL A 22 12.94 8.67 -11.37
CA VAL A 22 12.50 7.33 -10.99
C VAL A 22 13.73 6.43 -10.80
N PRO A 23 13.74 5.53 -9.79
CA PRO A 23 14.84 4.57 -9.63
C PRO A 23 15.07 3.79 -10.91
N ARG A 24 16.33 3.64 -11.32
CA ARG A 24 16.64 2.79 -12.48
C ARG A 24 16.42 1.33 -12.11
N THR A 25 15.53 0.65 -12.86
CA THR A 25 15.30 -0.81 -13.00
C THR A 25 14.15 -1.47 -12.21
N VAL A 26 13.15 -2.01 -12.93
CA VAL A 26 12.88 -3.45 -13.20
C VAL A 26 12.04 -3.55 -14.48
N GLU A 27 11.95 -4.72 -15.13
CA GLU A 27 11.27 -4.90 -16.43
C GLU A 27 9.79 -4.47 -16.43
N ASN A 28 9.14 -4.49 -15.27
CA ASN A 28 7.76 -4.04 -15.06
C ASN A 28 7.56 -2.51 -15.27
N PHE A 29 8.60 -1.69 -15.16
CA PHE A 29 8.53 -0.23 -15.39
C PHE A 29 8.31 0.14 -16.86
N ARG A 30 8.44 -0.79 -17.81
CA ARG A 30 8.11 -0.52 -19.23
C ARG A 30 6.60 -0.41 -19.46
N LYS A 31 5.77 -0.92 -18.55
CA LYS A 31 4.30 -0.93 -18.67
C LYS A 31 3.61 0.08 -17.76
N HIS A 32 4.21 0.44 -16.62
CA HIS A 32 3.61 1.31 -15.61
C HIS A 32 4.61 2.33 -15.06
N VAL A 33 4.15 3.57 -14.86
CA VAL A 33 4.93 4.65 -14.27
C VAL A 33 4.91 4.52 -12.75
N VAL A 34 6.09 4.51 -12.12
CA VAL A 34 6.22 4.56 -10.67
C VAL A 34 6.50 6.00 -10.27
N PHE A 35 5.70 6.52 -9.34
CA PHE A 35 5.71 7.93 -8.94
C PHE A 35 6.08 8.16 -7.47
N GLY A 36 6.37 7.11 -6.70
CA GLY A 36 6.74 7.22 -5.30
C GLY A 36 7.06 5.87 -4.65
N GLU A 37 7.34 5.91 -3.35
CA GLU A 37 7.61 4.75 -2.50
C GLU A 37 6.98 4.91 -1.12
N VAL A 38 6.69 3.79 -0.46
CA VAL A 38 6.23 3.80 0.93
C VAL A 38 7.42 4.11 1.82
N VAL A 39 7.33 5.17 2.62
CA VAL A 39 8.38 5.60 3.55
C VAL A 39 8.05 5.29 5.01
N GLU A 40 6.77 5.06 5.32
CA GLU A 40 6.31 4.63 6.64
C GLU A 40 5.11 3.67 6.52
N GLY A 41 5.01 2.73 7.45
CA GLY A 41 3.87 1.82 7.54
C GLY A 41 3.97 0.57 6.67
N LEU A 42 5.17 0.17 6.24
CA LEU A 42 5.38 -1.05 5.45
C LEU A 42 4.88 -2.31 6.19
N GLU A 43 5.13 -2.41 7.50
CA GLU A 43 4.65 -3.53 8.33
C GLU A 43 3.12 -3.70 8.32
N LEU A 44 2.36 -2.61 8.12
CA LEU A 44 0.90 -2.69 7.97
C LEU A 44 0.52 -3.31 6.62
N LEU A 45 1.32 -3.06 5.57
CA LEU A 45 1.10 -3.67 4.27
C LEU A 45 1.46 -5.16 4.29
N ASP A 46 2.54 -5.53 4.98
CA ASP A 46 2.89 -6.93 5.21
C ASP A 46 1.76 -7.66 5.97
N GLU A 47 1.22 -7.03 7.01
CA GLU A 47 0.06 -7.55 7.76
C GLU A 47 -1.20 -7.69 6.88
N ALA A 48 -1.42 -6.76 5.95
CA ALA A 48 -2.54 -6.83 5.01
C ALA A 48 -2.33 -7.90 3.92
N GLU A 49 -1.10 -8.14 3.50
CA GLU A 49 -0.72 -9.18 2.54
C GLU A 49 -0.93 -10.59 3.10
N GLU A 50 -0.69 -10.79 4.39
CA GLU A 50 -0.90 -12.08 5.06
C GLU A 50 -2.39 -12.45 5.25
N VAL A 51 -3.32 -11.56 4.92
CA VAL A 51 -4.75 -11.83 5.04
C VAL A 51 -5.18 -12.91 4.05
N PRO A 52 -5.81 -14.01 4.50
CA PRO A 52 -6.35 -15.02 3.60
C PRO A 52 -7.32 -14.42 2.59
N THR A 53 -7.25 -14.89 1.35
CA THR A 53 -8.13 -14.48 0.26
C THR A 53 -9.11 -15.59 -0.11
N ASP A 54 -10.28 -15.17 -0.60
CA ASP A 54 -11.24 -16.09 -1.22
C ASP A 54 -10.80 -16.52 -2.63
N SER A 55 -11.65 -17.30 -3.30
CA SER A 55 -11.37 -17.78 -4.66
C SER A 55 -11.31 -16.70 -5.75
N SER A 56 -11.63 -15.45 -5.43
CA SER A 56 -11.56 -14.28 -6.31
C SER A 56 -10.43 -13.31 -5.89
N ASP A 57 -9.46 -13.79 -5.10
CA ASP A 57 -8.35 -13.02 -4.53
C ASP A 57 -8.80 -11.83 -3.66
N LYS A 58 -10.04 -11.88 -3.14
CA LYS A 58 -10.54 -10.85 -2.23
C LYS A 58 -10.21 -11.23 -0.78
N PRO A 59 -9.67 -10.29 0.04
CA PRO A 59 -9.44 -10.54 1.45
C PRO A 59 -10.69 -11.00 2.20
N GLU A 60 -10.58 -12.05 3.01
CA GLU A 60 -11.68 -12.58 3.83
C GLU A 60 -12.10 -11.58 4.92
N VAL A 61 -11.15 -10.82 5.45
CA VAL A 61 -11.43 -9.68 6.34
C VAL A 61 -11.26 -8.36 5.59
N PRO A 62 -12.09 -7.33 5.88
CA PRO A 62 -12.00 -6.05 5.20
C PRO A 62 -10.65 -5.35 5.42
N VAL A 63 -9.94 -5.02 4.34
CA VAL A 63 -8.80 -4.09 4.34
C VAL A 63 -9.29 -2.78 3.75
N VAL A 64 -9.44 -1.74 4.58
CA VAL A 64 -10.16 -0.52 4.24
C VAL A 64 -9.28 0.70 4.49
N ILE A 65 -9.22 1.61 3.50
CA ILE A 65 -8.67 2.95 3.70
C ILE A 65 -9.77 3.79 4.38
N GLU A 66 -9.56 4.18 5.63
CA GLU A 66 -10.53 4.97 6.39
C GLU A 66 -10.45 6.46 6.05
N ASP A 67 -9.23 6.94 5.77
CA ASP A 67 -8.97 8.33 5.47
C ASP A 67 -7.67 8.48 4.66
N CYS A 68 -7.62 9.48 3.78
CA CYS A 68 -6.45 9.79 2.98
C CYS A 68 -6.29 11.29 2.75
N GLY A 69 -5.05 11.72 2.57
CA GLY A 69 -4.70 13.13 2.38
C GLY A 69 -3.24 13.27 1.96
N ALA A 70 -2.89 14.48 1.54
CA ALA A 70 -1.51 14.88 1.26
C ALA A 70 -0.92 15.60 2.49
N LEU A 71 0.39 15.48 2.66
CA LEU A 71 1.16 16.19 3.70
C LEU A 71 1.60 17.58 3.19
#